data_AF-A0A2E1MGU1-F1
#
_entry.id   AF-A0A2E1MGU1-F1
#
_cell.length_a   1.000
_cell.length_b   1.000
_cell.length_c   1.000
_cell.angle_alpha   90.00
_cell.angle_beta   90.00
_cell.angle_gamma   90.00
#
_symmetry.space_group_name_H-M   'P 1'
#
loop_
_entity.id
_entity.type
_entity.pdbx_description
1 polymer ?
#
loop_
_entity_poly.entity_id
_entity_poly.type
_entity_poly.pdbx_seq_one_letter_code
_entity_poly.pdbx_strand_id
1 'polypeptide(L)' 'IAPNSKGEVFSPGLGLTWRSKNQSEYSLNLLFPQSLSGDLAEIESKPDQTLKSFQFSFGIRKTFDYIVPFLD' A
#
# COMPACT_ATOMS: atom_id res chain seq x y z
N ILE A 1 14.67 -10.86 22.60
CA ILE A 1 13.70 -11.19 21.52
C ILE A 1 12.37 -11.55 22.18
N ALA A 2 11.43 -10.60 22.26
CA ALA A 2 10.05 -10.92 22.63
C ALA A 2 9.25 -11.09 21.32
N PRO A 3 8.83 -12.30 20.94
CA PRO A 3 8.23 -12.60 19.63
C PRO A 3 6.77 -12.12 19.50
N ASN A 4 6.39 -11.08 20.25
CA ASN A 4 4.99 -10.67 20.47
C ASN A 4 4.83 -9.15 20.61
N SER A 5 5.78 -8.34 20.11
CA SER A 5 5.59 -6.89 20.05
C SER A 5 4.54 -6.59 18.97
N LYS A 6 3.35 -6.17 19.41
CA LYS A 6 2.29 -5.70 18.53
C LYS A 6 2.52 -4.21 18.27
N GLY A 7 2.81 -3.85 17.02
CA GLY A 7 2.84 -2.47 16.56
C GLY A 7 1.55 -2.14 15.82
N GLU A 8 0.91 -1.03 16.18
CA GLU A 8 -0.26 -0.49 15.50
C GLU A 8 0.16 0.68 14.62
N VAL A 9 -0.18 0.60 13.33
CA VAL A 9 0.11 1.65 12.35
C VAL A 9 -1.19 2.14 11.75
N PHE A 10 -1.43 3.45 11.85
CA PHE A 10 -2.50 4.13 11.14
C PHE A 10 -1.98 4.68 9.81
N SER A 11 -2.61 4.35 8.70
CA SER A 11 -2.18 4.82 7.38
C SER A 11 -3.31 5.52 6.64
N PRO A 12 -3.63 6.77 7.02
CA PRO A 12 -4.60 7.57 6.30
C PRO A 12 -4.05 7.89 4.91
N GLY A 13 -4.96 8.00 3.94
CA GLY A 13 -4.58 8.41 2.62
C GLY A 13 -5.74 8.55 1.67
N LEU A 14 -5.41 8.93 0.44
CA LEU A 14 -6.35 9.17 -0.63
C LEU A 14 -5.84 8.53 -1.91
N GLY A 15 -6.78 8.03 -2.70
CA GLY A 15 -6.52 7.37 -3.97
C GLY A 15 -7.43 7.90 -5.06
N LEU A 16 -6.87 8.10 -6.24
CA LEU A 16 -7.60 8.36 -7.47
C LEU A 16 -7.40 7.18 -8.41
N THR A 17 -8.49 6.64 -8.93
CA THR A 17 -8.46 5.61 -9.96
C THR A 17 -9.24 6.10 -11.17
N TRP A 18 -8.60 6.09 -12.33
CA TRP A 18 -9.19 6.47 -13.60
C TRP A 18 -9.28 5.25 -14.51
N ARG A 19 -10.49 4.85 -14.90
CA ARG A 19 -10.72 3.82 -15.92
C ARG A 19 -11.02 4.46 -17.27
N SER A 20 -10.21 4.14 -18.27
CA SER A 20 -10.41 4.54 -19.67
C SER A 20 -11.37 3.60 -20.37
N LYS A 21 -12.02 4.07 -21.44
CA LYS A 21 -12.92 3.26 -22.28
C LYS A 21 -12.21 2.05 -22.91
N ASN A 22 -10.90 2.11 -23.07
CA ASN A 22 -10.08 1.05 -23.66
C ASN A 22 -9.61 -0.01 -22.64
N GLN A 23 -10.34 -0.17 -21.53
CA GLN A 23 -10.00 -1.11 -20.44
C GLN A 23 -8.62 -0.89 -19.79
N SER A 24 -8.03 0.28 -20.00
CA SER A 24 -6.84 0.72 -19.26
C SER A 24 -7.28 1.43 -17.98
N GLU A 25 -6.62 1.12 -16.86
CA GLU A 25 -6.81 1.77 -15.58
C GLU A 25 -5.50 2.44 -15.13
N TYR A 26 -5.63 3.65 -14.61
CA TYR A 26 -4.54 4.39 -13.99
C TYR A 26 -4.90 4.60 -12.52
N SER A 27 -3.96 4.36 -11.62
CA SER A 27 -4.15 4.58 -10.19
C SER A 27 -3.04 5.47 -9.64
N LEU A 28 -3.45 6.37 -8.74
CA LEU A 28 -2.57 7.25 -8.00
C LEU A 28 -2.99 7.16 -6.54
N ASN A 29 -2.11 6.69 -5.66
CA ASN A 29 -2.38 6.55 -4.24
C ASN A 29 -1.33 7.30 -3.43
N LEU A 30 -1.79 8.00 -2.41
CA LEU A 30 -0.96 8.69 -1.43
C LEU A 30 -1.38 8.23 -0.03
N LEU A 31 -0.44 7.65 0.71
CA LEU A 31 -0.64 7.17 2.07
C LEU A 31 0.37 7.86 2.99
N PHE A 32 -0.04 8.13 4.22
CA PHE A 32 0.79 8.74 5.26
C PHE A 32 0.84 7.85 6.50
N PRO A 33 1.61 6.74 6.48
CA PRO A 33 1.71 5.84 7.63
C PRO A 33 2.26 6.57 8.87
N GLN A 34 1.59 6.36 10.00
CA GLN A 34 1.94 6.87 11.31
C GLN A 34 1.87 5.74 12.33
N SER A 35 2.88 5.64 13.20
CA SER A 35 2.84 4.72 14.33
C SER A 35 1.85 5.24 15.38
N LEU A 36 0.88 4.41 15.78
CA LEU A 36 -0.09 4.72 16.85
C LEU A 36 0.37 4.23 18.21
N SER A 37 0.88 3.00 18.27
CA SER A 37 1.28 2.34 19.51
C SER A 37 2.16 1.13 19.26
N GLY A 38 3.03 0.79 20.21
CA GLY A 38 3.86 -0.41 20.19
C GLY A 38 5.27 -0.20 19.67
N ASP A 39 6.21 -1.02 20.16
CA ASP A 39 7.57 -1.08 19.65
C ASP A 39 7.56 -1.84 18.32
N LEU A 40 7.89 -1.13 17.23
CA LEU A 40 8.26 -1.81 15.99
C LEU A 40 9.51 -2.62 16.29
N ALA A 41 9.44 -3.93 16.07
CA ALA A 41 10.39 -4.92 16.60
C ALA A 41 11.83 -4.83 16.05
N GLU A 42 12.26 -3.70 15.50
CA GLU A 42 13.48 -3.57 14.72
C GLU A 42 14.57 -2.66 15.30
N ILE A 43 14.37 -1.96 16.42
CA ILE A 43 15.41 -1.04 16.92
C ILE A 43 15.64 -1.21 18.42
N GLU A 44 16.72 -1.91 18.79
CA GLU A 44 17.16 -2.15 20.17
C GLU A 44 17.68 -0.89 20.90
N SER A 45 17.71 0.26 20.24
CA SER A 45 17.92 1.53 20.93
C SER A 45 16.55 2.06 21.36
N LYS A 46 16.47 2.66 22.56
CA LYS A 46 15.33 3.49 22.94
C LYS A 46 15.48 4.85 22.23
N PRO A 47 14.85 5.09 21.08
CA PRO A 47 14.31 6.40 20.81
C PRO A 47 12.81 6.27 20.59
N ASP A 48 12.11 7.37 20.83
CA ASP A 48 10.71 7.53 20.47
C ASP A 48 10.55 7.30 18.95
N GLN A 49 10.10 6.10 18.55
CA GLN A 49 10.04 5.64 17.16
C GLN A 49 8.83 6.25 16.44
N THR A 50 8.87 7.56 16.20
CA THR A 50 7.83 8.20 15.40
C THR A 50 8.06 7.88 13.93
N LEU A 51 7.35 6.87 13.40
CA LEU A 51 7.39 6.52 11.99
C LEU A 51 6.71 7.63 11.17
N LYS A 52 7.51 8.48 10.53
CA LYS A 52 7.07 9.50 9.58
C LYS A 52 7.49 9.08 8.18
N SER A 53 6.60 8.38 7.48
CA SER A 53 6.78 8.05 6.08
C SER A 53 5.63 8.60 5.25
N PHE A 54 5.88 8.82 3.97
CA PHE A 54 4.83 9.01 2.98
C PHE A 54 5.06 7.97 1.89
N GLN A 55 3.97 7.37 1.42
CA GLN A 55 4.01 6.41 0.34
C GLN A 55 3.22 6.96 -0.83
N PHE A 56 3.91 7.08 -1.96
CA PHE A 56 3.31 7.44 -3.23
C PHE A 56 3.34 6.23 -4.15
N SER A 57 2.20 5.86 -4.71
CA SER A 57 2.06 4.73 -5.63
C SER A 57 1.37 5.19 -6.90
N PHE A 58 1.99 4.90 -8.03
CA PHE A 58 1.42 5.08 -9.36
C PHE A 58 1.29 3.71 -10.04
N GLY A 59 0.12 3.42 -10.59
CA GLY A 59 -0.18 2.15 -11.24
C GLY A 59 -0.79 2.36 -12.62
N ILE A 60 -0.42 1.48 -13.54
CA ILE A 60 -1.06 1.34 -14.85
C ILE A 60 -1.46 -0.13 -14.99
N ARG A 61 -2.72 -0.38 -15.30
CA ARG A 61 -3.25 -1.71 -15.59
C ARG A 61 -3.91 -1.69 -16.95
N LYS A 62 -3.66 -2.70 -17.77
CA LYS A 62 -4.33 -2.88 -19.06
C LYS A 62 -4.91 -4.30 -19.09
N THR A 63 -6.22 -4.40 -19.17
CA THR A 63 -6.91 -5.68 -19.35
C THR A 63 -6.96 -5.99 -20.84
N PHE A 64 -6.65 -7.23 -21.20
CA PHE A 64 -6.80 -7.74 -22.56
C PHE A 64 -7.82 -8.86 -22.53
N ASP A 65 -8.91 -8.69 -23.27
CA ASP A 65 -9.85 -9.77 -23.50
C ASP A 65 -9.17 -10.79 -24.43
N TYR A 66 -8.71 -11.91 -23.85
CA TYR A 66 -8.21 -13.06 -24.60
C TYR A 66 -9.29 -14.13 -24.64
N ILE A 67 -9.79 -14.42 -25.84
CA ILE A 67 -10.68 -15.55 -26.08
C ILE A 67 -9.80 -16.74 -26.45
N VAL A 68 -9.93 -17.83 -25.70
CA VAL A 68 -9.25 -19.09 -26.01
C VAL A 68 -9.93 -19.71 -27.25
N PRO A 69 -9.24 -19.83 -28.40
CA PRO A 69 -9.89 -20.10 -29.70
C PRO A 69 -10.38 -21.54 -29.89
N PHE A 70 -10.17 -22.44 -28.93
CA PHE A 70 -10.51 -23.87 -29.02
C PHE A 70 -11.47 -24.31 -27.91
N LEU A 71 -12.11 -23.37 -27.23
CA LEU A 71 -13.05 -23.58 -26.12
C LEU A 71 -14.51 -23.31 -26.54
N ASP A 72 -14.81 -23.45 -27.83
CA ASP A 72 -16.18 -23.56 -28.37
C ASP A 72 -16.69 -25.01 -28.28
#